data_AF-A0A0T6ATC1-F1
#
_entry.id   AF-A0A0T6ATC1-F1
#
_cell.length_a   1.000
_cell.length_b   1.000
_cell.length_c   1.000
_cell.angle_alpha   90.00
_cell.angle_beta   90.00
_cell.angle_gamma   90.00
#
_symmetry.space_group_name_H-M   'P 1'
#
loop_
_entity.id
_entity.type
_entity.pdbx_description
1 polymer ?
#
loop_
_entity_poly.entity_id
_entity_poly.type
_entity_poly.pdbx_seq_one_letter_code
_entity_poly.pdbx_strand_id
1 'polypeptide(L)'
;DKEIVDTKGIAVVDCSWAKLDQTPIATLKASHGRLLPFLVAANPINYGRPCQLSCVEAIAATMYIVGYRELAEHYLNKFSWGHSFIDLNKELLDIYAKCKDSKSVIAAQNEYLDKERKLQEEQRNKSVFPPSDSSEDEDNI
;
A
#
# COMPACT_ATOMS: atom_id res chain seq x y z
N ASP A 1 -0.57 19.11 3.39
CA ASP A 1 -1.97 18.71 3.15
C ASP A 1 -2.87 18.65 4.39
N LYS A 2 -2.33 18.58 5.62
CA LYS A 2 -3.16 18.60 6.85
C LYS A 2 -4.19 19.73 6.91
N GLU A 3 -3.78 20.98 6.68
CA GLU A 3 -4.70 22.14 6.70
C GLU A 3 -5.84 22.04 5.66
N ILE A 4 -5.57 21.44 4.50
CA ILE A 4 -6.59 21.21 3.47
C ILE A 4 -7.59 20.17 3.96
N VAL A 5 -7.11 19.09 4.57
CA VAL A 5 -7.97 18.06 5.18
C VAL A 5 -8.84 18.67 6.29
N ASP A 6 -8.28 19.54 7.12
CA ASP A 6 -8.99 20.17 8.24
C ASP A 6 -10.12 21.08 7.77
N THR A 7 -9.90 21.80 6.67
CA THR A 7 -10.83 22.82 6.17
C THR A 7 -11.80 22.31 5.11
N LYS A 8 -11.42 21.27 4.35
CA LYS A 8 -12.18 20.79 3.17
C LYS A 8 -12.49 19.31 3.19
N GLY A 9 -11.90 18.54 4.10
CA GLY A 9 -12.08 17.10 4.19
C GLY A 9 -11.31 16.29 3.15
N ILE A 10 -11.66 15.01 3.04
CA ILE A 10 -11.07 14.02 2.13
C ILE A 10 -12.18 13.50 1.22
N ALA A 11 -11.90 13.40 -0.08
CA ALA A 11 -12.79 12.80 -1.06
C ALA A 11 -12.05 11.71 -1.83
N VAL A 12 -12.77 10.62 -2.14
CA VAL A 12 -12.29 9.51 -2.98
C VAL A 12 -13.31 9.24 -4.08
N VAL A 13 -12.81 8.73 -5.21
CA VAL A 13 -13.66 8.31 -6.32
C VAL A 13 -13.89 6.81 -6.18
N ASP A 14 -15.11 6.42 -5.84
CA ASP A 14 -15.49 5.02 -5.73
C ASP A 14 -15.66 4.41 -7.11
N CYS A 15 -14.66 3.63 -7.53
CA CYS A 15 -14.67 2.93 -8.80
C CYS A 15 -13.97 1.58 -8.66
N SER A 16 -14.44 0.58 -9.42
CA SER A 16 -13.76 -0.71 -9.46
C SER A 16 -12.46 -0.58 -10.27
N TRP A 17 -11.38 -1.22 -9.81
CA TRP A 17 -10.13 -1.32 -10.57
C TRP A 17 -10.32 -1.85 -12.01
N ALA A 18 -11.32 -2.71 -12.25
CA ALA A 18 -11.64 -3.24 -13.58
C ALA A 18 -12.21 -2.20 -14.57
N LYS A 19 -12.65 -1.03 -14.09
CA LYS A 19 -13.29 0.03 -14.89
C LYS A 19 -12.51 1.34 -14.82
N LEU A 20 -11.26 1.30 -14.37
CA LEU A 20 -10.46 2.51 -14.19
C LEU A 20 -10.31 3.28 -15.52
N ASP A 21 -10.02 2.57 -16.61
CA ASP A 21 -9.84 3.15 -17.95
C ASP A 21 -11.12 3.76 -18.53
N GLN A 22 -12.29 3.29 -18.07
CA GLN A 22 -13.60 3.77 -18.50
C GLN A 22 -14.11 4.91 -17.59
N THR A 23 -13.52 5.06 -16.41
CA THR A 23 -13.90 6.11 -15.47
C THR A 23 -13.17 7.38 -15.87
N PRO A 24 -13.86 8.51 -16.09
CA PRO A 24 -13.23 9.72 -16.61
C PRO A 24 -12.48 10.49 -15.51
N ILE A 25 -11.54 9.83 -14.83
CA ILE A 25 -10.75 10.37 -13.71
C ILE A 25 -9.95 11.60 -14.16
N ALA A 26 -9.39 11.57 -15.37
CA ALA A 26 -8.65 12.68 -15.94
C ALA A 26 -9.50 13.94 -16.20
N THR A 27 -10.83 13.79 -16.29
CA THR A 27 -11.75 14.92 -16.48
C THR A 27 -12.13 15.60 -15.17
N LEU A 28 -11.87 14.94 -14.03
CA LEU A 28 -12.14 15.50 -12.72
C LEU A 28 -11.17 16.66 -12.46
N LYS A 29 -11.70 17.88 -12.39
CA LYS A 29 -10.96 19.08 -11.99
C LYS A 29 -10.80 19.13 -10.48
N ALA A 30 -10.06 18.18 -9.91
CA ALA A 30 -9.74 18.18 -8.49
C ALA A 30 -8.69 19.26 -8.18
N SER A 31 -9.10 20.34 -7.49
CA SER A 31 -8.18 21.45 -7.14
C SER A 31 -7.01 21.02 -6.25
N HIS A 32 -7.18 19.95 -5.46
CA HIS A 32 -6.19 19.40 -4.55
C HIS A 32 -6.00 17.90 -4.75
N GLY A 33 -5.98 17.44 -6.01
CA GLY A 33 -5.71 16.04 -6.32
C GLY A 33 -4.35 15.58 -5.78
N ARG A 34 -4.32 14.41 -5.13
CA ARG A 34 -3.11 13.75 -4.62
C ARG A 34 -3.15 12.28 -4.97
N LEU A 35 -1.98 11.73 -5.28
CA LEU A 35 -1.75 10.29 -5.33
C LEU A 35 -1.15 9.84 -4.00
N LEU A 36 -1.63 8.72 -3.48
CA LEU A 36 -1.00 8.11 -2.31
C LEU A 36 0.36 7.51 -2.69
N PRO A 37 1.34 7.55 -1.77
CA PRO A 37 2.58 6.82 -1.95
C PRO A 37 2.35 5.31 -1.94
N PHE A 38 3.40 4.56 -2.23
CA PHE A 38 3.40 3.10 -2.21
C PHE A 38 2.88 2.57 -0.87
N LEU A 39 1.82 1.78 -0.95
CA LEU A 39 1.22 1.04 0.16
C LEU A 39 0.68 -0.27 -0.38
N VAL A 40 0.57 -1.27 0.48
CA VAL A 40 0.09 -2.61 0.11
C VAL A 40 -1.33 -2.78 0.65
N ALA A 41 -2.21 -3.29 -0.20
CA ALA A 41 -3.58 -3.56 0.17
C ALA A 41 -3.67 -4.72 1.19
N ALA A 42 -4.51 -4.55 2.20
CA ALA A 42 -4.88 -5.58 3.16
C ALA A 42 -6.34 -6.04 3.01
N ASN A 43 -7.12 -5.41 2.14
CA ASN A 43 -8.46 -5.86 1.82
C ASN A 43 -8.49 -7.27 1.20
N PRO A 44 -9.54 -8.08 1.41
CA PRO A 44 -9.60 -9.47 0.96
C PRO A 44 -9.51 -9.67 -0.56
N ILE A 45 -9.83 -8.65 -1.36
CA ILE A 45 -9.87 -8.77 -2.82
C ILE A 45 -8.48 -8.59 -3.42
N ASN A 46 -7.70 -7.65 -2.89
CA ASN A 46 -6.40 -7.25 -3.42
C ASN A 46 -5.25 -7.48 -2.42
N TYR A 47 -5.42 -8.34 -1.42
CA TYR A 47 -4.42 -8.56 -0.39
C TYR A 47 -3.02 -8.77 -0.97
N GLY A 48 -2.03 -8.03 -0.45
CA GLY A 48 -0.64 -8.10 -0.89
C GLY A 48 -0.34 -7.35 -2.20
N ARG A 49 -1.35 -6.81 -2.89
CA ARG A 49 -1.12 -6.06 -4.13
C ARG A 49 -0.71 -4.62 -3.84
N PRO A 50 0.39 -4.13 -4.45
CA PRO A 50 0.84 -2.76 -4.27
C PRO A 50 -0.12 -1.78 -4.93
N CYS A 51 -0.38 -0.65 -4.27
CA CYS A 51 -1.16 0.49 -4.76
C CYS A 51 -2.62 0.19 -5.14
N GLN A 52 -3.13 -1.03 -4.90
CA GLN A 52 -4.52 -1.43 -5.21
C GLN A 52 -5.42 -1.36 -3.98
N LEU A 53 -5.36 -0.22 -3.29
CA LEU A 53 -6.12 0.05 -2.08
C LEU A 53 -7.63 0.13 -2.38
N SER A 54 -8.43 -0.22 -1.39
CA SER A 54 -9.86 0.13 -1.34
C SER A 54 -10.04 1.61 -0.98
N CYS A 55 -11.23 2.16 -1.22
CA CYS A 55 -11.58 3.53 -0.86
C CYS A 55 -11.36 3.82 0.63
N VAL A 56 -11.70 2.87 1.52
CA VAL A 56 -11.50 3.03 2.96
C VAL A 56 -10.01 3.02 3.34
N GLU A 57 -9.21 2.13 2.76
CA GLU A 57 -7.75 2.11 2.98
C GLU A 57 -7.09 3.40 2.48
N ALA A 58 -7.54 3.94 1.35
CA ALA A 58 -7.04 5.20 0.83
C ALA A 58 -7.35 6.41 1.74
N ILE A 59 -8.59 6.47 2.27
CA ILE A 59 -8.98 7.48 3.26
C ILE A 59 -8.15 7.33 4.53
N ALA A 60 -8.06 6.11 5.07
CA ALA A 60 -7.33 5.82 6.30
C ALA A 60 -5.84 6.12 6.17
N ALA A 61 -5.21 5.76 5.03
CA ALA A 61 -3.82 6.11 4.73
C ALA A 61 -3.61 7.63 4.72
N THR A 62 -4.51 8.37 4.06
CA THR A 62 -4.45 9.84 4.03
C THR A 62 -4.55 10.41 5.45
N MET A 63 -5.54 9.95 6.23
CA MET A 63 -5.72 10.35 7.64
C MET A 63 -4.47 10.08 8.46
N TYR A 64 -3.89 8.87 8.35
CA TYR A 64 -2.68 8.50 9.08
C TYR A 64 -1.50 9.40 8.72
N ILE A 65 -1.25 9.62 7.43
CA ILE A 65 -0.13 10.44 6.92
C ILE A 65 -0.23 11.90 7.39
N VAL A 66 -1.44 12.46 7.45
CA VAL A 66 -1.63 13.84 7.94
C VAL A 66 -1.74 13.94 9.47
N GLY A 67 -1.60 12.83 10.20
CA GLY A 67 -1.53 12.79 11.67
C GLY A 67 -2.81 12.36 12.40
N TYR A 68 -3.89 12.02 11.69
CA TYR A 68 -5.16 11.53 12.24
C TYR A 68 -5.18 10.01 12.41
N ARG A 69 -4.24 9.47 13.19
CA ARG A 69 -4.05 8.02 13.37
C ARG A 69 -5.28 7.34 13.98
N GLU A 70 -5.81 7.89 15.07
CA GLU A 70 -6.99 7.35 15.76
C GLU A 70 -8.23 7.34 14.86
N LEU A 71 -8.38 8.35 13.99
CA LEU A 71 -9.49 8.42 13.05
C LEU A 71 -9.32 7.37 11.94
N ALA A 72 -8.09 7.17 11.43
CA ALA A 72 -7.80 6.12 10.48
C ALA A 72 -8.16 4.73 11.04
N GLU A 73 -7.75 4.46 12.28
CA GLU A 73 -8.10 3.23 13.00
C GLU A 73 -9.62 3.10 13.19
N HIS A 74 -10.31 4.17 13.58
CA HIS A 74 -11.77 4.16 13.75
C HIS A 74 -12.52 3.74 12.49
N TYR A 75 -12.10 4.26 11.33
CA TYR A 75 -12.70 3.91 10.04
C TYR A 75 -12.43 2.45 9.66
N LEU A 76 -11.19 1.99 9.85
CA LEU A 76 -10.80 0.62 9.53
C LEU A 76 -11.44 -0.42 10.47
N ASN A 77 -11.69 -0.06 11.73
CA ASN A 77 -12.34 -0.95 12.71
C ASN A 77 -13.79 -1.34 12.36
N LYS A 78 -14.39 -0.73 11.33
CA LYS A 78 -15.67 -1.18 10.76
C LYS A 78 -15.54 -2.46 9.92
N PHE A 79 -14.31 -2.85 9.59
CA PHE A 79 -13.98 -4.01 8.76
C PHE A 79 -13.19 -5.00 9.60
N SER A 80 -13.58 -6.28 9.58
CA SER A 80 -12.89 -7.33 10.34
C SER A 80 -11.39 -7.45 10.01
N TRP A 81 -11.01 -7.16 8.77
CA TRP A 81 -9.63 -7.15 8.27
C TRP A 81 -8.95 -5.78 8.39
N GLY A 82 -9.65 -4.73 8.80
CA GLY A 82 -9.17 -3.35 8.68
C GLY A 82 -7.89 -3.06 9.48
N HIS A 83 -7.75 -3.66 10.66
CA HIS A 83 -6.53 -3.55 11.49
C HIS A 83 -5.27 -4.02 10.73
N SER A 84 -5.40 -5.06 9.90
CA SER A 84 -4.30 -5.62 9.12
C SER A 84 -3.72 -4.61 8.13
N PHE A 85 -4.47 -3.60 7.69
CA PHE A 85 -3.96 -2.55 6.80
C PHE A 85 -2.88 -1.71 7.46
N ILE A 86 -3.12 -1.27 8.71
CA ILE A 86 -2.15 -0.47 9.46
C ILE A 86 -0.95 -1.33 9.83
N ASP A 87 -1.18 -2.56 10.30
CA ASP A 87 -0.10 -3.46 10.69
C ASP A 87 0.84 -3.78 9.51
N LEU A 88 0.26 -4.10 8.34
CA LEU A 88 1.01 -4.40 7.12
C LEU A 88 1.86 -3.21 6.65
N ASN A 89 1.35 -1.99 6.79
CA ASN A 89 1.99 -0.79 6.25
C ASN A 89 2.64 0.10 7.33
N LYS A 90 2.78 -0.38 8.56
CA LYS A 90 3.11 0.45 9.73
C LYS A 90 4.39 1.24 9.56
N GLU A 91 5.47 0.59 9.12
CA GLU A 91 6.76 1.23 8.88
C GLU A 91 6.64 2.38 7.87
N LEU A 92 6.01 2.11 6.72
CA LEU A 92 5.79 3.11 5.67
C LEU A 92 4.90 4.26 6.14
N LEU A 93 3.77 3.96 6.78
CA LEU A 93 2.84 4.97 7.30
C LEU A 93 3.52 5.87 8.34
N ASP A 94 4.33 5.31 9.23
CA ASP A 94 5.10 6.06 10.22
C ASP A 94 6.20 6.93 9.59
N ILE A 95 6.85 6.44 8.53
CA ILE A 95 7.82 7.22 7.74
C ILE A 95 7.11 8.39 7.04
N TYR A 96 6.01 8.12 6.34
CA TYR A 96 5.27 9.14 5.60
C TYR A 96 4.66 10.20 6.52
N ALA A 97 4.19 9.84 7.71
CA ALA A 97 3.67 10.79 8.68
C ALA A 97 4.73 11.78 9.21
N LYS A 98 6.03 11.45 9.10
CA LYS A 98 7.14 12.35 9.48
C LYS A 98 7.58 13.27 8.34
N CYS A 99 7.14 13.00 7.12
CA CYS A 99 7.49 13.77 5.94
C CYS A 99 6.75 15.12 5.92
N LYS A 100 7.43 16.18 5.48
CA LYS A 100 6.86 17.55 5.44
C LYS A 100 6.29 17.93 4.08
N ASP A 101 6.76 17.29 3.03
CA ASP A 101 6.38 17.61 1.65
C ASP A 101 6.38 16.37 0.75
N SER A 102 5.75 16.49 -0.43
CA SER A 102 5.64 15.39 -1.38
C SER A 102 6.98 14.85 -1.88
N LYS A 103 8.03 15.68 -1.94
CA LYS A 103 9.37 15.22 -2.37
C LYS A 103 9.98 14.30 -1.32
N SER A 104 9.86 14.66 -0.05
CA SER A 104 10.34 13.82 1.07
C SER A 104 9.59 12.49 1.15
N VAL A 105 8.28 12.47 0.88
CA VAL A 105 7.48 11.24 0.80
C VAL A 105 7.99 10.32 -0.32
N ILE A 106 8.22 10.87 -1.53
CA ILE A 106 8.70 10.09 -2.68
C ILE A 106 10.13 9.56 -2.43
N ALA A 107 11.00 10.39 -1.84
CA ALA A 107 12.36 9.97 -1.50
C ALA A 107 12.33 8.79 -0.51
N ALA A 108 11.55 8.91 0.57
CA ALA A 108 11.42 7.86 1.58
C ALA A 108 10.79 6.58 1.01
N GLN A 109 9.81 6.71 0.11
CA GLN A 109 9.24 5.59 -0.63
C GLN A 109 10.32 4.84 -1.43
N ASN A 110 11.11 5.56 -2.22
CA ASN A 110 12.11 4.93 -3.08
C ASN A 110 13.21 4.27 -2.26
N GLU A 111 13.65 4.91 -1.17
CA GLU A 111 14.61 4.34 -0.23
C GLU A 111 14.11 3.02 0.36
N TYR A 112 12.85 2.98 0.81
CA TYR A 112 12.24 1.75 1.32
C TYR A 112 12.19 0.66 0.26
N LEU A 113 11.71 0.97 -0.95
CA LEU A 113 11.59 -0.02 -2.03
C LEU A 113 12.95 -0.57 -2.48
N ASP A 114 13.99 0.26 -2.52
CA ASP A 114 15.34 -0.17 -2.88
C ASP A 114 15.97 -1.01 -1.76
N LYS A 115 15.71 -0.69 -0.48
CA LYS A 115 16.11 -1.52 0.66
C LYS A 115 15.46 -2.91 0.58
N GLU A 116 14.15 -2.97 0.38
CA GLU A 116 13.41 -4.24 0.27
C GLU A 116 13.88 -5.07 -0.94
N ARG A 117 14.16 -4.44 -2.08
CA ARG A 117 14.71 -5.14 -3.25
C ARG A 117 16.05 -5.81 -2.94
N LYS A 118 16.97 -5.09 -2.30
CA LYS A 118 18.29 -5.62 -1.92
C LYS A 118 18.15 -6.80 -0.94
N LEU A 119 17.26 -6.68 0.05
CA LEU A 119 17.00 -7.75 1.02
C LEU A 119 16.46 -9.01 0.32
N GLN A 120 15.55 -8.86 -0.64
CA GLN A 120 15.03 -9.98 -1.43
C GLN A 120 16.11 -10.64 -2.29
N GLU A 121 16.97 -9.86 -2.95
CA GLU A 121 18.11 -10.37 -3.73
C GLU A 121 19.09 -11.16 -2.85
N GLU A 122 19.40 -10.65 -1.66
CA GLU A 122 20.25 -11.35 -0.68
C GLU A 122 19.63 -12.67 -0.21
N GLN A 123 18.32 -12.68 0.09
CA GLN A 123 17.61 -13.90 0.48
C GLN A 123 17.57 -14.93 -0.65
N ARG A 124 17.32 -14.49 -1.88
CA ARG A 124 17.33 -15.35 -3.07
C ARG A 124 18.72 -15.94 -3.31
N ASN A 125 19.77 -15.16 -3.15
CA ASN A 125 21.15 -15.65 -3.27
C ASN A 125 21.55 -16.60 -2.13
N LYS A 126 20.90 -16.49 -0.97
CA LYS A 126 21.04 -17.42 0.17
C LYS A 126 20.14 -18.66 0.08
N SER A 127 19.34 -18.82 -0.97
CA SER A 127 18.41 -19.95 -1.14
C SER A 127 19.10 -21.32 -0.96
N VAL A 128 18.92 -21.93 0.21
CA VAL A 128 19.43 -23.23 0.67
C VAL A 128 18.46 -24.37 0.33
N PHE A 129 17.81 -24.33 -0.84
CA PHE A 129 17.05 -25.51 -1.25
C PHE A 129 18.04 -26.67 -1.48
N PRO A 130 17.85 -27.84 -0.83
CA PRO A 130 18.62 -29.02 -1.19
C PRO A 130 18.37 -29.33 -2.68
N PRO A 131 19.35 -29.90 -3.39
CA PRO A 131 19.12 -30.41 -4.74
C PRO A 131 17.90 -31.34 -4.71
N SER A 132 16.99 -31.18 -5.66
CA SER A 132 15.92 -32.16 -5.84
C SER A 132 16.57 -33.45 -6.32
N ASP A 133 16.70 -34.46 -5.46
CA ASP A 133 16.94 -35.83 -5.89
C ASP A 133 15.68 -36.28 -6.64
N SER A 134 15.70 -36.10 -7.96
CA SER A 134 14.80 -36.82 -8.84
C SER A 134 15.21 -38.29 -8.80
N SER A 135 14.51 -39.08 -7.99
CA SER A 135 14.59 -40.54 -8.06
C SER A 135 14.07 -40.97 -9.43
N GLU A 136 14.99 -41.29 -10.34
CA GLU A 136 14.69 -42.08 -11.52
C GLU A 136 14.31 -43.48 -11.02
N ASP A 137 13.00 -43.78 -10.96
CA ASP A 137 12.53 -45.15 -10.80
C ASP A 137 12.94 -45.93 -12.06
N GLU A 138 14.03 -46.70 -11.97
CA GLU A 138 14.35 -47.73 -12.95
C GLU A 138 13.26 -48.81 -12.89
N ASP A 139 12.26 -48.70 -13.78
CA ASP A 139 11.31 -49.77 -14.10
C ASP A 139 12.07 -50.97 -14.69
N ASN A 140 12.42 -51.94 -13.83
CA ASN A 140 12.86 -53.28 -14.23
C ASN A 140 11.69 -54.27 -14.07
N ILE A 141 10.92 -54.50 -15.15
CA ILE A 141 10.15 -55.74 -15.39
C ILE A 141 10.24 -56.11 -16.88
#